data_AF-A0A0Q7MNB7-F1
#
_entry.id   AF-A0A0Q7MNB7-F1
#
_cell.length_a   1.000
_cell.length_b   1.000
_cell.length_c   1.000
_cell.angle_alpha   90.00
_cell.angle_beta   90.00
_cell.angle_gamma   90.00
#
_symmetry.space_group_name_H-M   'P 1'
#
loop_
_entity.id
_entity.type
_entity.pdbx_description
1 polymer ?
#
loop_
_entity_poly.entity_id
_entity_poly.type
_entity_poly.pdbx_seq_one_letter_code
_entity_poly.pdbx_strand_id
1 'polypeptide(L)'
;MKFNPPPNWPTPPEGFVPEPGWTPDPTLPAPPPGWQLWVEDDVALPGETTEATRHYKQATTSFFVGVGFFLAGAISTIVTANSTTGIYWWGGMIVGVIGLVRAFTEYRTARKDGAPNLTGLAKGIVAVGLVAVLGTGAVAASSFVSSESLETGVGSCWTVGDDEMAEPVSCDSDHLYKAVSEVSDPEQCPDEMYLEADAENGVLCLQED
;
A
#
# COMPACT_ATOMS: atom_id res chain seq x y z
N MET A 1 42.87 7.54 -5.73
CA MET A 1 43.86 6.45 -5.61
C MET A 1 44.56 6.62 -4.27
N LYS A 2 44.38 5.67 -3.37
CA LYS A 2 44.95 5.64 -2.03
C LYS A 2 46.01 4.53 -1.95
N PHE A 3 47.11 4.82 -1.28
CA PHE A 3 48.17 3.86 -1.05
C PHE A 3 47.78 2.87 0.07
N ASN A 4 47.82 1.57 -0.21
CA ASN A 4 47.48 0.48 0.70
C ASN A 4 48.73 -0.36 1.05
N PRO A 5 49.53 0.08 2.04
CA PRO A 5 50.75 -0.63 2.43
C PRO A 5 50.39 -2.00 3.03
N PRO A 6 51.09 -3.08 2.67
CA PRO A 6 50.90 -4.38 3.29
C PRO A 6 51.33 -4.36 4.77
N PRO A 7 50.82 -5.27 5.62
CA PRO A 7 51.05 -5.23 7.07
C PRO A 7 52.51 -5.34 7.51
N ASN A 8 53.38 -5.85 6.64
CA ASN A 8 54.81 -6.02 6.85
C ASN A 8 55.65 -4.80 6.43
N TRP A 9 55.01 -3.72 5.94
CA TRP A 9 55.68 -2.48 5.55
C TRP A 9 55.54 -1.42 6.64
N PRO A 10 56.48 -0.46 6.71
CA PRO A 10 56.32 0.70 7.59
C PRO A 10 55.10 1.51 7.18
N THR A 11 54.40 2.08 8.17
CA THR A 11 53.26 2.96 7.91
C THR A 11 53.74 4.22 7.19
N PRO A 12 53.20 4.53 6.00
CA PRO A 12 53.57 5.72 5.24
C PRO A 12 53.08 7.00 5.95
N PRO A 13 53.72 8.15 5.70
CA PRO A 13 53.23 9.44 6.16
C PRO A 13 51.79 9.71 5.67
N GLU A 14 51.03 10.45 6.47
CA GLU A 14 49.67 10.87 6.09
C GLU A 14 49.71 11.67 4.78
N GLY A 15 48.88 11.28 3.80
CA GLY A 15 48.82 11.93 2.49
C GLY A 15 49.93 11.54 1.51
N PHE A 16 50.62 10.41 1.70
CA PHE A 16 51.63 9.93 0.75
C PHE A 16 51.02 9.67 -0.65
N VAL A 17 51.49 10.45 -1.63
CA VAL A 17 51.17 10.30 -3.05
C VAL A 17 52.49 10.25 -3.83
N PRO A 18 52.88 9.10 -4.39
CA PRO A 18 54.11 8.97 -5.13
C PRO A 18 53.98 9.49 -6.56
N GLU A 19 55.13 9.80 -7.15
CA GLU A 19 55.23 10.24 -8.54
C GLU A 19 54.91 9.10 -9.53
N PRO A 20 54.49 9.42 -10.76
CA PRO A 20 54.28 8.44 -11.82
C PRO A 20 55.57 7.63 -12.08
N GLY A 21 55.56 6.33 -11.76
CA GLY A 21 56.71 5.43 -11.93
C GLY A 21 57.42 5.02 -10.64
N TRP A 22 56.91 5.41 -9.46
CA TRP A 22 57.44 4.94 -8.18
C TRP A 22 57.37 3.42 -8.03
N THR A 23 58.48 2.84 -7.60
CA THR A 23 58.59 1.45 -7.18
C THR A 23 59.00 1.38 -5.70
N PRO A 24 58.51 0.38 -4.96
CA PRO A 24 58.91 0.20 -3.56
C PRO A 24 60.41 -0.08 -3.45
N ASP A 25 61.01 0.41 -2.37
CA ASP A 25 62.41 0.17 -2.06
C ASP A 25 62.69 -1.36 -2.05
N PRO A 26 63.71 -1.85 -2.76
CA PRO A 26 64.04 -3.28 -2.84
C PRO A 26 64.39 -3.92 -1.49
N THR A 27 64.66 -3.14 -0.44
CA THR A 27 64.86 -3.62 0.93
C THR A 27 63.56 -3.98 1.64
N LEU A 28 62.41 -3.55 1.12
CA LEU A 28 61.10 -3.89 1.67
C LEU A 28 60.74 -5.35 1.31
N PRO A 29 60.12 -6.10 2.23
CA PRO A 29 59.68 -7.45 1.96
C PRO A 29 58.65 -7.45 0.83
N ALA A 30 58.68 -8.47 -0.04
CA ALA A 30 57.74 -8.58 -1.14
C ALA A 30 56.29 -8.58 -0.64
N PRO A 31 55.36 -7.92 -1.35
CA PRO A 31 53.95 -7.94 -0.99
C PRO A 31 53.38 -9.36 -1.15
N PRO A 32 52.33 -9.73 -0.38
CA PRO A 32 51.64 -11.00 -0.55
C PRO A 32 51.12 -11.20 -1.99
N PRO A 33 51.02 -12.45 -2.47
CA PRO A 33 50.44 -12.72 -3.79
C PRO A 33 49.04 -12.11 -3.93
N GLY A 34 48.82 -11.32 -4.99
CA GLY A 34 47.53 -10.67 -5.27
C GLY A 34 47.29 -9.35 -4.52
N TRP A 35 48.27 -8.82 -3.79
CA TRP A 35 48.13 -7.55 -3.07
C TRP A 35 48.10 -6.34 -4.03
N GLN A 36 47.12 -5.45 -3.83
CA GLN A 36 46.99 -4.21 -4.58
C GLN A 36 47.52 -3.04 -3.73
N LEU A 37 48.65 -2.47 -4.14
CA LEU A 37 49.27 -1.30 -3.48
C LEU A 37 48.47 -0.02 -3.71
N TRP A 38 47.72 0.04 -4.80
CA TRP A 38 46.88 1.16 -5.19
C TRP A 38 45.44 0.69 -5.19
N VAL A 39 44.65 1.28 -4.27
CA VAL A 39 43.20 1.13 -4.29
C VAL A 39 42.60 2.45 -4.76
N GLU A 40 41.47 2.39 -5.45
CA GLU A 40 40.71 3.60 -5.72
C GLU A 40 40.32 4.20 -4.36
N ASP A 41 40.51 5.51 -4.24
CA ASP A 41 40.06 6.19 -3.03
C ASP A 41 38.56 6.33 -3.24
N ASP A 42 37.73 6.01 -2.26
CA ASP A 42 36.26 6.10 -2.32
C ASP A 42 35.79 7.59 -2.39
N VAL A 43 36.50 8.42 -3.14
CA VAL A 43 36.12 9.77 -3.49
C VAL A 43 35.12 9.64 -4.63
N ALA A 44 33.87 9.45 -4.23
CA ALA A 44 32.72 9.46 -5.12
C ALA A 44 32.81 10.64 -6.10
N LEU A 45 33.08 10.34 -7.37
CA LEU A 45 33.08 11.34 -8.43
C LEU A 45 31.66 11.92 -8.58
N PRO A 46 31.51 13.23 -8.86
CA PRO A 46 30.21 13.82 -9.11
C PRO A 46 29.66 13.27 -10.43
N GLY A 47 28.89 12.18 -10.35
CA GLY A 47 28.38 11.43 -11.50
C GLY A 47 28.47 9.91 -11.35
N GLU A 48 29.27 9.41 -10.42
CA GLU A 48 29.19 8.02 -10.00
C GLU A 48 27.99 7.87 -9.05
N THR A 49 27.11 6.90 -9.32
CA THR A 49 25.88 6.73 -8.55
C THR A 49 26.23 6.35 -7.11
N THR A 50 26.36 7.36 -6.25
CA THR A 50 26.54 7.21 -4.80
C THR A 50 25.52 6.22 -4.26
N GLU A 51 25.83 5.52 -3.17
CA GLU A 51 24.88 4.63 -2.49
C GLU A 51 23.52 5.31 -2.30
N ALA A 52 23.51 6.62 -2.00
CA ALA A 52 22.31 7.45 -1.91
C ALA A 52 21.44 7.44 -3.19
N THR A 53 22.04 7.44 -4.38
CA THR A 53 21.32 7.37 -5.66
C THR A 53 20.75 5.98 -5.93
N ARG A 54 21.48 4.92 -5.55
CA ARG A 54 20.99 3.52 -5.60
C ARG A 54 19.81 3.33 -4.64
N HIS A 55 19.94 3.82 -3.40
CA HIS A 55 18.87 3.81 -2.41
C HIS A 55 17.65 4.63 -2.87
N TYR A 56 17.85 5.78 -3.51
CA TYR A 56 16.76 6.59 -4.06
C TYR A 56 15.99 5.85 -5.17
N LYS A 57 16.71 5.20 -6.11
CA LYS A 57 16.07 4.43 -7.19
C LYS A 57 15.29 3.24 -6.63
N GLN A 58 15.87 2.54 -5.66
CA GLN A 58 15.23 1.41 -4.98
C GLN A 58 13.97 1.83 -4.20
N ALA A 59 14.02 2.95 -3.46
CA ALA A 59 12.86 3.51 -2.76
C ALA A 59 11.74 3.95 -3.70
N THR A 60 12.11 4.49 -4.87
CA THR A 60 11.14 4.90 -5.89
C THR A 60 10.45 3.67 -6.49
N THR A 61 11.20 2.62 -6.82
CA THR A 61 10.63 1.37 -7.34
C THR A 61 9.75 0.66 -6.31
N SER A 62 10.16 0.59 -5.04
CA SER A 62 9.36 -0.04 -3.99
C SER A 62 8.06 0.71 -3.71
N PHE A 63 8.07 2.05 -3.82
CA PHE A 63 6.86 2.87 -3.78
C PHE A 63 5.84 2.45 -4.85
N PHE A 64 6.28 2.24 -6.10
CA PHE A 64 5.38 1.82 -7.18
C PHE A 64 4.83 0.41 -7.00
N VAL A 65 5.65 -0.52 -6.51
CA VAL A 65 5.17 -1.87 -6.17
C VAL A 65 4.09 -1.78 -5.09
N GLY A 66 4.29 -0.94 -4.06
CA GLY A 66 3.30 -0.67 -3.02
C GLY A 66 1.99 -0.07 -3.56
N VAL A 67 2.08 0.94 -4.43
CA VAL A 67 0.91 1.53 -5.10
C VAL A 67 0.15 0.48 -5.93
N GLY A 68 0.86 -0.35 -6.69
CA GLY A 68 0.25 -1.40 -7.50
C GLY A 68 -0.53 -2.42 -6.65
N PHE A 69 0.05 -2.88 -5.54
CA PHE A 69 -0.63 -3.78 -4.61
C PHE A 69 -1.85 -3.15 -3.94
N PHE A 70 -1.75 -1.88 -3.55
CA PHE A 70 -2.88 -1.15 -2.95
C PHE A 70 -4.03 -1.01 -3.94
N LEU A 71 -3.75 -0.56 -5.17
CA LEU A 71 -4.78 -0.39 -6.20
C LEU A 71 -5.40 -1.73 -6.60
N ALA A 72 -4.61 -2.80 -6.75
CA ALA A 72 -5.15 -4.13 -7.01
C ALA A 72 -6.06 -4.61 -5.87
N GLY A 73 -5.67 -4.37 -4.60
CA GLY A 73 -6.52 -4.65 -3.45
C GLY A 73 -7.82 -3.86 -3.46
N ALA A 74 -7.75 -2.54 -3.69
CA ALA A 74 -8.92 -1.66 -3.73
C ALA A 74 -9.87 -1.98 -4.91
N ILE A 75 -9.33 -2.28 -6.09
CA ILE A 75 -10.12 -2.71 -7.24
C ILE A 75 -10.78 -4.06 -6.95
N SER A 76 -10.04 -4.99 -6.36
CA SER A 76 -10.60 -6.29 -5.96
C SER A 76 -11.80 -6.10 -5.02
N THR A 77 -11.71 -5.21 -4.01
CA THR A 77 -12.83 -4.95 -3.10
C THR A 77 -14.05 -4.34 -3.80
N ILE A 78 -13.85 -3.50 -4.80
CA ILE A 78 -14.97 -2.92 -5.57
C ILE A 78 -15.64 -3.99 -6.43
N VAL A 79 -14.87 -4.87 -7.06
CA VAL A 79 -15.41 -5.92 -7.96
C VAL A 79 -16.12 -7.02 -7.17
N THR A 80 -15.63 -7.40 -6.00
CA THR A 80 -16.28 -8.43 -5.16
C THR A 80 -17.35 -7.90 -4.22
N ALA A 81 -17.60 -6.58 -4.19
CA ALA A 81 -18.74 -6.01 -3.46
C ALA A 81 -20.10 -6.59 -3.89
N ASN A 82 -20.20 -7.14 -5.11
CA ASN A 82 -21.42 -7.73 -5.66
C ASN A 82 -21.49 -9.26 -5.53
N SER A 83 -20.55 -9.90 -4.85
CA SER A 83 -20.48 -11.37 -4.73
C SER A 83 -20.38 -11.81 -3.27
N THR A 84 -21.36 -12.58 -2.81
CA THR A 84 -21.54 -13.14 -1.45
C THR A 84 -20.48 -14.16 -1.02
N THR A 85 -19.38 -14.32 -1.77
CA THR A 85 -18.28 -15.21 -1.43
C THR A 85 -17.13 -14.42 -0.78
N GLY A 86 -17.35 -14.12 0.50
CA GLY A 86 -16.49 -13.31 1.36
C GLY A 86 -15.10 -13.89 1.61
N ILE A 87 -14.15 -13.55 0.75
CA ILE A 87 -12.73 -13.49 1.09
C ILE A 87 -12.27 -12.07 0.79
N TYR A 88 -12.58 -11.15 1.71
CA TYR A 88 -12.13 -9.76 1.62
C TYR A 88 -10.62 -9.72 1.88
N TRP A 89 -9.85 -9.68 0.79
CA TRP A 89 -8.39 -9.68 0.80
C TRP A 89 -7.84 -8.30 1.19
N TRP A 90 -8.11 -7.87 2.43
CA TRP A 90 -7.46 -6.70 3.06
C TRP A 90 -5.92 -6.78 3.00
N GLY A 91 -5.38 -7.98 2.79
CA GLY A 91 -3.96 -8.24 2.60
C GLY A 91 -3.32 -7.35 1.53
N GLY A 92 -3.99 -7.08 0.41
CA GLY A 92 -3.44 -6.20 -0.64
C GLY A 92 -3.29 -4.75 -0.17
N MET A 93 -4.30 -4.22 0.51
CA MET A 93 -4.26 -2.86 1.04
C MET A 93 -3.30 -2.72 2.22
N ILE A 94 -3.27 -3.69 3.15
CA ILE A 94 -2.34 -3.69 4.30
C ILE A 94 -0.89 -3.76 3.81
N VAL A 95 -0.58 -4.67 2.88
CA VAL A 95 0.77 -4.79 2.28
C VAL A 95 1.14 -3.52 1.51
N GLY A 96 0.19 -2.95 0.76
CA GLY A 96 0.36 -1.67 0.07
C GLY A 96 0.72 -0.53 1.02
N VAL A 97 -0.05 -0.35 2.11
CA VAL A 97 0.19 0.69 3.12
C VAL A 97 1.54 0.50 3.82
N ILE A 98 1.88 -0.73 4.22
CA ILE A 98 3.18 -1.04 4.83
C ILE A 98 4.31 -0.70 3.85
N GLY A 99 4.16 -1.02 2.57
CA GLY A 99 5.11 -0.67 1.52
C GLY A 99 5.29 0.84 1.36
N LEU A 100 4.19 1.60 1.36
CA LEU A 100 4.21 3.07 1.27
C LEU A 100 4.89 3.71 2.48
N VAL A 101 4.61 3.23 3.69
CA VAL A 101 5.26 3.73 4.93
C VAL A 101 6.75 3.46 4.87
N ARG A 102 7.18 2.25 4.48
CA ARG A 102 8.59 1.91 4.34
C ARG A 102 9.30 2.81 3.32
N ALA A 103 8.71 2.97 2.13
CA ALA A 103 9.26 3.84 1.10
C ALA A 103 9.38 5.30 1.57
N PHE A 104 8.40 5.80 2.33
CA PHE A 104 8.46 7.15 2.91
C PHE A 104 9.56 7.28 3.98
N THR A 105 9.72 6.27 4.84
CA THR A 105 10.78 6.28 5.86
C THR A 105 12.16 6.29 5.22
N GLU A 106 12.38 5.47 4.19
CA GLU A 106 13.64 5.42 3.42
C GLU A 106 13.92 6.74 2.69
N TYR A 107 12.90 7.36 2.10
CA TYR A 107 13.04 8.67 1.48
C TYR A 107 13.44 9.75 2.51
N ARG A 108 12.85 9.71 3.70
CA ARG A 108 13.15 10.68 4.76
C ARG A 108 14.55 10.51 5.33
N THR A 109 15.02 9.27 5.50
CA THR A 109 16.41 9.02 5.93
C THR A 109 17.39 9.46 4.85
N ALA A 110 17.18 9.11 3.58
CA ALA A 110 18.02 9.57 2.48
C ALA A 110 18.10 11.12 2.40
N ARG A 111 17.00 11.83 2.70
CA ARG A 111 16.99 13.30 2.77
C ARG A 111 17.81 13.88 3.92
N LYS A 112 17.90 13.17 5.05
CA LYS A 112 18.79 13.57 6.16
C LYS A 112 20.27 13.41 5.78
N ASP A 113 20.56 12.40 4.95
CA ASP A 113 21.92 12.07 4.49
C ASP A 113 22.36 12.91 3.27
N GLY A 114 21.60 13.96 2.91
CA GLY A 114 21.98 14.90 1.85
C GLY A 114 21.52 14.54 0.43
N ALA A 115 20.61 13.57 0.28
CA ALA A 115 20.09 13.21 -1.05
C ALA A 115 19.37 14.41 -1.73
N PRO A 116 19.54 14.57 -3.06
CA PRO A 116 18.92 15.65 -3.81
C PRO A 116 17.38 15.57 -3.77
N ASN A 117 16.73 16.71 -3.99
CA ASN A 117 15.27 16.76 -4.09
C ASN A 117 14.76 15.91 -5.27
N LEU A 118 13.56 15.33 -5.12
CA LEU A 118 12.84 14.70 -6.23
C LEU A 118 12.75 15.70 -7.40
N THR A 119 13.13 15.24 -8.58
CA THR A 119 13.00 16.00 -9.82
C THR A 119 11.52 16.22 -10.14
N GLY A 120 11.21 17.22 -10.98
CA GLY A 120 9.81 17.61 -11.27
C GLY A 120 8.95 16.44 -11.77
N LEU A 121 9.52 15.56 -12.59
CA LEU A 121 8.84 14.36 -13.09
C LEU A 121 8.56 13.36 -11.96
N ALA A 122 9.53 13.11 -11.07
CA ALA A 122 9.34 12.19 -9.94
C ALA A 122 8.33 12.73 -8.91
N LYS A 123 8.32 14.05 -8.66
CA LYS A 123 7.27 14.70 -7.84
C LYS A 123 5.88 14.53 -8.44
N GLY A 124 5.75 14.72 -9.75
CA GLY A 124 4.49 14.54 -10.46
C GLY A 124 3.95 13.13 -10.29
N ILE A 125 4.81 12.12 -10.45
CA ILE A 125 4.36 10.73 -10.34
C ILE A 125 3.98 10.36 -8.90
N VAL A 126 4.71 10.82 -7.88
CA VAL A 126 4.34 10.60 -6.46
C VAL A 126 2.98 11.25 -6.15
N ALA A 127 2.74 12.45 -6.66
CA ALA A 127 1.45 13.14 -6.49
C ALA A 127 0.30 12.35 -7.13
N VAL A 128 0.49 11.82 -8.34
CA VAL A 128 -0.51 10.97 -9.00
C VAL A 128 -0.79 9.70 -8.20
N GLY A 129 0.25 9.04 -7.68
CA GLY A 129 0.10 7.85 -6.83
C GLY A 129 -0.69 8.13 -5.55
N LEU A 130 -0.40 9.25 -4.87
CA LEU A 130 -1.15 9.67 -3.67
C LEU A 130 -2.61 9.99 -3.99
N VAL A 131 -2.88 10.70 -5.09
CA VAL A 131 -4.24 11.01 -5.52
C VAL A 131 -5.01 9.73 -5.85
N ALA A 132 -4.38 8.75 -6.51
CA ALA A 132 -5.02 7.46 -6.81
C ALA A 132 -5.37 6.67 -5.54
N VAL A 133 -4.47 6.63 -4.55
CA VAL A 133 -4.70 5.97 -3.25
C VAL A 133 -5.80 6.67 -2.46
N LEU A 134 -5.77 8.01 -2.38
CA LEU A 134 -6.79 8.78 -1.67
C LEU A 134 -8.16 8.72 -2.37
N GLY A 135 -8.18 8.77 -3.70
CA GLY A 135 -9.41 8.65 -4.48
C GLY A 135 -10.08 7.29 -4.33
N THR A 136 -9.31 6.20 -4.42
CA THR A 136 -9.84 4.85 -4.18
C THR A 136 -10.24 4.63 -2.72
N GLY A 137 -9.48 5.17 -1.76
CA GLY A 137 -9.86 5.16 -0.35
C GLY A 137 -11.16 5.91 -0.05
N ALA A 138 -11.39 7.06 -0.70
CA ALA A 138 -12.62 7.83 -0.55
C ALA A 138 -13.84 7.07 -1.10
N VAL A 139 -13.70 6.41 -2.27
CA VAL A 139 -14.78 5.58 -2.85
C VAL A 139 -15.11 4.38 -1.96
N ALA A 140 -14.09 3.67 -1.47
CA ALA A 140 -14.29 2.55 -0.54
C ALA A 140 -14.89 2.98 0.80
N ALA A 141 -14.50 4.15 1.32
CA ALA A 141 -15.10 4.71 2.53
C ALA A 141 -16.55 5.16 2.29
N SER A 142 -16.87 5.76 1.15
CA SER A 142 -18.24 6.14 0.83
C SER A 142 -19.16 4.92 0.68
N SER A 143 -18.67 3.82 0.11
CA SER A 143 -19.46 2.57 0.08
C SER A 143 -19.69 1.99 1.48
N PHE A 144 -18.75 2.18 2.40
CA PHE A 144 -18.89 1.73 3.80
C PHE A 144 -19.79 2.66 4.64
N VAL A 145 -19.87 3.94 4.27
CA VAL A 145 -20.81 4.89 4.87
C VAL A 145 -22.22 4.69 4.32
N SER A 146 -22.37 4.30 3.05
CA SER A 146 -23.65 3.85 2.50
C SER A 146 -24.13 2.52 3.08
N SER A 147 -23.25 1.74 3.70
CA SER A 147 -23.63 0.66 4.60
C SER A 147 -23.80 1.15 6.03
N GLU A 148 -24.62 2.19 6.25
CA GLU A 148 -25.47 2.13 7.43
C GLU A 148 -26.21 0.80 7.31
N SER A 149 -26.03 -0.09 8.28
CA SER A 149 -26.76 -1.34 8.34
C SER A 149 -28.24 -0.99 8.42
N LEU A 150 -28.90 -0.92 7.28
CA LEU A 150 -30.35 -0.83 7.23
C LEU A 150 -30.81 -2.05 8.02
N GLU A 151 -31.45 -1.80 9.16
CA GLU A 151 -31.92 -2.87 10.02
C GLU A 151 -32.85 -3.73 9.17
N THR A 152 -32.58 -5.03 9.04
CA THR A 152 -33.42 -5.95 8.27
C THR A 152 -34.43 -6.68 9.16
N GLY A 153 -34.60 -6.22 10.40
CA GLY A 153 -35.48 -6.81 11.40
C GLY A 153 -36.83 -6.10 11.55
N VAL A 154 -37.57 -6.45 12.61
CA VAL A 154 -38.85 -5.78 12.95
C VAL A 154 -38.63 -4.28 13.16
N GLY A 155 -39.42 -3.46 12.47
CA GLY A 155 -39.34 -1.99 12.46
C GLY A 155 -38.66 -1.41 11.22
N SER A 156 -38.09 -2.26 10.36
CA SER A 156 -37.45 -1.87 9.11
C SER A 156 -38.43 -1.47 8.00
N CYS A 157 -37.97 -0.63 7.07
CA CYS A 157 -38.77 -0.14 5.95
C CYS A 157 -38.25 -0.68 4.63
N TRP A 158 -39.16 -0.96 3.70
CA TRP A 158 -38.89 -1.69 2.46
C TRP A 158 -39.61 -1.05 1.28
N THR A 159 -39.00 -1.18 0.11
CA THR A 159 -39.62 -0.87 -1.18
C THR A 159 -39.49 -2.06 -2.12
N VAL A 160 -40.44 -2.23 -3.03
CA VAL A 160 -40.40 -3.27 -4.07
C VAL A 160 -40.10 -2.59 -5.39
N GLY A 161 -38.98 -2.96 -6.01
CA GLY A 161 -38.55 -2.44 -7.30
C GLY A 161 -39.34 -3.03 -8.48
N ASP A 162 -39.09 -2.51 -9.68
CA ASP A 162 -39.68 -3.01 -10.94
C ASP A 162 -39.29 -4.48 -11.25
N ASP A 163 -38.28 -5.00 -10.56
CA ASP A 163 -37.79 -6.38 -10.63
C ASP A 163 -38.45 -7.32 -9.60
N GLU A 164 -39.49 -6.86 -8.90
CA GLU A 164 -40.21 -7.58 -7.84
C GLU A 164 -39.34 -7.96 -6.64
N MET A 165 -38.14 -7.39 -6.54
CA MET A 165 -37.23 -7.60 -5.42
C MET A 165 -37.49 -6.55 -4.35
N ALA A 166 -37.58 -7.00 -3.09
CA ALA A 166 -37.70 -6.10 -1.95
C ALA A 166 -36.31 -5.64 -1.50
N GLU A 167 -36.13 -4.33 -1.42
CA GLU A 167 -34.89 -3.71 -0.94
C GLU A 167 -35.16 -2.97 0.38
N PRO A 168 -34.33 -3.16 1.41
CA PRO A 168 -34.45 -2.39 2.63
C PRO A 168 -34.06 -0.93 2.34
N VAL A 169 -34.83 0.01 2.89
CA VAL A 169 -34.62 1.46 2.73
C VAL A 169 -34.75 2.16 4.09
N SER A 170 -34.31 3.41 4.15
CA SER A 170 -34.52 4.22 5.35
C SER A 170 -36.00 4.54 5.53
N CYS A 171 -36.51 4.42 6.75
CA CYS A 171 -37.88 4.85 7.09
C CYS A 171 -38.11 6.36 6.96
N ASP A 172 -37.04 7.16 6.86
CA ASP A 172 -37.12 8.60 6.59
C ASP A 172 -37.22 8.93 5.09
N SER A 173 -37.10 7.92 4.21
CA SER A 173 -37.24 8.04 2.76
C SER A 173 -38.55 7.42 2.27
N ASP A 174 -38.88 7.61 0.99
CA ASP A 174 -40.05 6.98 0.37
C ASP A 174 -39.95 5.44 0.49
N HIS A 175 -40.89 4.84 1.19
CA HIS A 175 -41.01 3.40 1.38
C HIS A 175 -42.48 3.01 1.24
N LEU A 176 -42.72 1.75 0.88
CA LEU A 176 -44.07 1.22 0.66
C LEU A 176 -44.48 0.26 1.77
N TYR A 177 -43.52 -0.39 2.41
CA TYR A 177 -43.78 -1.43 3.38
C TYR A 177 -42.92 -1.27 4.63
N LYS A 178 -43.41 -1.81 5.73
CA LYS A 178 -42.74 -1.86 7.02
C LYS A 178 -42.83 -3.25 7.62
N ALA A 179 -41.70 -3.74 8.13
CA ALA A 179 -41.66 -5.01 8.83
C ALA A 179 -42.26 -4.85 10.23
N VAL A 180 -43.37 -5.52 10.49
CA VAL A 180 -44.12 -5.37 11.76
C VAL A 180 -43.87 -6.52 12.73
N SER A 181 -43.50 -7.68 12.23
CA SER A 181 -43.24 -8.87 13.04
C SER A 181 -42.35 -9.88 12.33
N GLU A 182 -41.64 -10.69 13.10
CA GLU A 182 -40.92 -11.85 12.63
C GLU A 182 -41.59 -13.11 13.20
N VAL A 183 -41.97 -14.02 12.32
CA VAL A 183 -42.70 -15.26 12.62
C VAL A 183 -41.94 -16.46 12.06
N SER A 184 -42.24 -17.66 12.55
CA SER A 184 -41.58 -18.89 12.06
C SER A 184 -42.31 -19.54 10.88
N ASP A 185 -43.51 -19.07 10.56
CA ASP A 185 -44.36 -19.61 9.50
C ASP A 185 -45.04 -18.44 8.76
N PRO A 186 -44.92 -18.32 7.43
CA PRO A 186 -45.51 -17.23 6.66
C PRO A 186 -47.04 -17.14 6.80
N GLU A 187 -47.74 -18.24 7.12
CA GLU A 187 -49.20 -18.22 7.35
C GLU A 187 -49.59 -17.43 8.61
N GLN A 188 -48.63 -17.10 9.47
CA GLN A 188 -48.84 -16.29 10.67
C GLN A 188 -48.77 -14.79 10.39
N CYS A 189 -48.42 -14.39 9.16
CA CYS A 189 -48.42 -12.99 8.79
C CYS A 189 -49.86 -12.45 8.61
N PRO A 190 -50.13 -11.24 9.11
CA PRO A 190 -51.45 -10.62 8.99
C PRO A 190 -51.80 -10.28 7.53
N ASP A 191 -50.80 -10.05 6.68
CA ASP A 191 -50.92 -9.77 5.25
C ASP A 191 -50.19 -10.86 4.44
N GLU A 192 -50.56 -11.05 3.16
CA GLU A 192 -49.95 -12.09 2.28
C GLU A 192 -48.50 -11.77 1.85
N MET A 193 -47.97 -10.61 2.25
CA MET A 193 -46.63 -10.17 1.87
C MET A 193 -45.61 -10.42 2.98
N TYR A 194 -44.61 -11.23 2.67
CA TYR A 194 -43.55 -11.60 3.60
C TYR A 194 -42.19 -11.74 2.91
N LEU A 195 -41.12 -11.62 3.68
CA LEU A 195 -39.74 -11.86 3.26
C LEU A 195 -39.11 -12.95 4.10
N GLU A 196 -38.32 -13.82 3.49
CA GLU A 196 -37.48 -14.76 4.22
C GLU A 196 -36.37 -13.97 4.92
N ALA A 197 -36.26 -14.09 6.25
CA ALA A 197 -35.23 -13.41 7.01
C ALA A 197 -33.88 -14.10 6.81
N ASP A 198 -32.78 -13.35 6.90
CA ASP A 198 -31.41 -13.88 6.84
C ASP A 198 -31.08 -14.86 7.99
N ALA A 199 -31.91 -14.89 9.05
CA ALA A 199 -31.80 -15.84 10.14
C ALA A 199 -32.42 -17.19 9.73
N GLU A 200 -31.73 -18.30 10.04
CA GLU A 200 -31.95 -19.64 9.49
C GLU A 200 -33.40 -20.20 9.47
N ASN A 201 -34.40 -19.61 10.13
CA ASN A 201 -35.83 -20.01 10.05
C ASN A 201 -36.84 -18.87 10.37
N GLY A 202 -36.51 -17.60 10.10
CA GLY A 202 -37.43 -16.46 10.35
C GLY A 202 -38.11 -15.95 9.08
N VAL A 203 -39.36 -15.53 9.18
CA VAL A 203 -40.10 -14.82 8.12
C VAL A 203 -40.53 -13.46 8.64
N LEU A 204 -40.17 -12.39 7.91
CA LEU A 204 -40.58 -11.02 8.20
C LEU A 204 -41.91 -10.71 7.52
N CYS A 205 -42.91 -10.39 8.33
CA CYS A 205 -44.20 -9.94 7.83
C CYS A 205 -44.14 -8.45 7.51
N LEU A 206 -44.49 -8.11 6.27
CA LEU A 206 -44.54 -6.74 5.79
C LEU A 206 -45.98 -6.22 5.81
N GLN A 207 -46.12 -4.96 6.18
CA GLN A 207 -47.37 -4.22 6.13
C GLN A 207 -47.17 -2.94 5.32
N GLU A 208 -48.15 -2.56 4.49
CA GLU A 208 -48.14 -1.26 3.81
C GLU A 208 -48.19 -0.12 4.84
N ASP A 209 -47.28 0.85 4.73
CA ASP A 209 -47.23 2.05 5.61
C ASP A 209 -47.93 3.27 4.98
#